data_AF-A0A960X7E9-F1
#
_entry.id   AF-A0A960X7E9-F1
#
_cell.length_a   1.000
_cell.length_b   1.000
_cell.length_c   1.000
_cell.angle_alpha   90.00
_cell.angle_beta   90.00
_cell.angle_gamma   90.00
#
_symmetry.space_group_name_H-M   'P 1'
#
loop_
_entity.id
_entity.type
_entity.pdbx_description
1 polymer ?
#
loop_
_entity_poly.entity_id
_entity_poly.type
_entity_poly.pdbx_seq_one_letter_code
_entity_poly.pdbx_strand_id
1 'polypeptide(L)'
;MSHHDHQFIFTPGLWLGEGKVSFTASPETLQFYTRWEVRENTAKGIPCIQTVEMQGLGDSVRNAYTFFLEEEGKMRIFLQNEMMEKTIGTGVVSVKSIAWEFRGYDNFEGYEVYELQEDGAYKLHAEYSSPDQFRTIIDGRIWRKQD
;
A
#
# COMPACT_ATOMS: atom_id res chain seq x y z
N MET A 1 -0.98 -15.87 -18.58
CA MET A 1 -0.32 -15.06 -17.55
C MET A 1 -0.82 -15.59 -16.22
N SER A 2 0.03 -16.29 -15.47
CA SER A 2 -0.27 -16.78 -14.13
C SER A 2 -0.02 -15.65 -13.11
N HIS A 3 -0.43 -15.83 -11.85
CA HIS A 3 -0.16 -14.89 -10.75
C HIS A 3 1.34 -14.55 -10.52
N HIS A 4 2.26 -15.14 -11.27
CA HIS A 4 3.72 -15.07 -11.10
C HIS A 4 4.39 -13.82 -11.70
N ASP A 5 3.66 -12.97 -12.42
CA ASP A 5 4.25 -11.76 -13.03
C ASP A 5 4.35 -10.59 -12.03
N HIS A 6 3.70 -10.70 -10.86
CA HIS A 6 3.72 -9.67 -9.84
C HIS A 6 5.04 -9.66 -9.06
N GLN A 7 5.84 -8.61 -9.25
CA GLN A 7 7.07 -8.38 -8.49
C GLN A 7 6.86 -7.52 -7.24
N PHE A 8 5.95 -6.54 -7.27
CA PHE A 8 5.70 -5.67 -6.12
C PHE A 8 5.20 -6.52 -4.95
N ILE A 9 5.65 -6.20 -3.74
CA ILE A 9 5.50 -6.96 -2.47
C ILE A 9 6.02 -8.42 -2.46
N PHE A 10 6.36 -9.03 -3.60
CA PHE A 10 6.82 -10.43 -3.67
C PHE A 10 8.32 -10.58 -3.96
N THR A 11 8.96 -9.54 -4.51
CA THR A 11 10.40 -9.53 -4.80
C THR A 11 11.12 -8.58 -3.84
N PRO A 12 12.10 -9.06 -3.06
CA PRO A 12 12.88 -8.22 -2.17
C PRO A 12 13.57 -7.08 -2.91
N GLY A 13 13.63 -5.91 -2.27
CA GLY A 13 14.25 -4.71 -2.82
C GLY A 13 13.50 -3.44 -2.47
N LEU A 14 13.96 -2.36 -3.10
CA LEU A 14 13.38 -1.03 -2.94
C LEU A 14 12.39 -0.73 -4.06
N TRP A 15 11.23 -0.24 -3.67
CA TRP A 15 10.22 0.28 -4.58
C TRP A 15 9.95 1.73 -4.20
N LEU A 16 9.93 2.60 -5.20
CA LEU A 16 9.64 4.02 -5.04
C LEU A 16 8.25 4.29 -5.57
N GLY A 17 7.62 5.32 -5.05
CA GLY A 17 6.38 5.82 -5.60
C GLY A 17 6.19 7.29 -5.35
N GLU A 18 5.31 7.87 -6.15
CA GLU A 18 4.89 9.24 -6.02
C GLU A 18 3.46 9.39 -6.52
N GLY A 19 2.80 10.46 -6.07
CA GLY A 19 1.44 10.72 -6.47
C GLY A 19 0.82 11.86 -5.69
N LYS A 20 -0.51 11.86 -5.66
CA LYS A 20 -1.31 12.90 -5.04
C LYS A 20 -2.23 12.33 -3.98
N VAL A 21 -2.40 13.10 -2.92
CA VAL A 21 -3.38 12.87 -1.85
C VAL A 21 -4.41 14.00 -1.92
N SER A 22 -5.68 13.63 -2.02
CA SER A 22 -6.81 14.57 -2.03
C SER A 22 -7.77 14.23 -0.89
N PHE A 23 -8.44 15.23 -0.33
CA PHE A 23 -9.36 15.08 0.79
C PHE A 23 -10.76 15.48 0.38
N THR A 24 -11.80 14.70 0.66
CA THR A 24 -13.16 15.06 0.21
C THR A 24 -13.71 16.35 0.80
N ALA A 25 -13.16 16.81 1.93
CA ALA A 25 -13.55 18.07 2.56
C ALA A 25 -12.73 19.29 2.16
N SER A 26 -11.74 19.14 1.27
CA SER A 26 -10.90 20.24 0.83
C SER A 26 -10.58 20.13 -0.67
N PRO A 27 -10.58 21.23 -1.43
CA PRO A 27 -10.07 21.21 -2.80
C PRO A 27 -8.54 21.04 -2.86
N GLU A 28 -7.86 21.09 -1.71
CA GLU A 28 -6.41 20.93 -1.63
C GLU A 28 -5.97 19.53 -2.05
N THR A 29 -4.80 19.49 -2.67
CA THR A 29 -4.14 18.25 -3.07
C THR A 29 -2.68 18.36 -2.71
N LEU A 30 -2.17 17.36 -1.99
CA LEU A 30 -0.79 17.28 -1.56
C LEU A 30 -0.05 16.27 -2.43
N GLN A 31 1.16 16.61 -2.86
CA GLN A 31 2.06 15.63 -3.46
C GLN A 31 2.59 14.72 -2.35
N PHE A 32 2.71 13.42 -2.62
CA PHE A 32 3.40 12.50 -1.74
C PHE A 32 4.50 11.75 -2.49
N TYR A 33 5.46 11.26 -1.70
CA TYR A 33 6.47 10.30 -2.10
C TYR A 33 6.39 9.10 -1.16
N THR A 34 6.60 7.90 -1.68
CA THR A 34 6.64 6.70 -0.86
C THR A 34 7.84 5.83 -1.21
N ARG A 35 8.41 5.19 -0.20
CA ARG A 35 9.42 4.15 -0.34
C ARG A 35 8.93 2.90 0.33
N TRP A 36 8.94 1.80 -0.40
CA TRP A 36 8.68 0.46 0.09
C TRP A 36 10.00 -0.32 0.13
N GLU A 37 10.28 -0.92 1.28
CA GLU A 37 11.38 -1.86 1.49
C GLU A 37 10.78 -3.25 1.63
N VAL A 38 10.81 -4.05 0.56
CA VAL A 38 10.34 -5.44 0.55
C VAL A 38 11.49 -6.33 1.00
N ARG A 39 11.27 -7.15 2.02
CA ARG A 39 12.29 -8.06 2.56
C ARG A 39 12.06 -9.49 2.07
N GLU A 40 13.04 -10.36 2.33
CA GLU A 40 12.92 -11.79 2.04
C GLU A 40 11.70 -12.41 2.71
N ASN A 41 11.02 -13.28 1.97
CA ASN A 41 9.90 -14.05 2.52
C ASN A 41 10.42 -15.00 3.61
N THR A 42 9.76 -14.98 4.77
CA THR A 42 10.11 -15.82 5.91
C THR A 42 8.98 -16.80 6.20
N ALA A 43 9.21 -17.76 7.11
CA ALA A 43 8.13 -18.60 7.65
C ALA A 43 7.00 -17.78 8.32
N LYS A 44 7.22 -16.49 8.61
CA LYS A 44 6.26 -15.57 9.23
C LYS A 44 5.66 -14.57 8.24
N GLY A 45 5.75 -14.82 6.94
CA GLY A 45 5.27 -13.94 5.88
C GLY A 45 6.34 -13.02 5.31
N ILE A 46 5.92 -12.13 4.41
CA ILE A 46 6.76 -11.19 3.68
C ILE A 46 6.72 -9.84 4.42
N PRO A 47 7.82 -9.43 5.10
CA PRO A 47 7.86 -8.17 5.79
C PRO A 47 8.14 -7.02 4.83
N CYS A 48 7.37 -5.95 4.94
CA CYS A 48 7.54 -4.73 4.16
C CYS A 48 7.53 -3.50 5.07
N ILE A 49 8.40 -2.53 4.80
CA ILE A 49 8.34 -1.20 5.44
C ILE A 49 7.96 -0.19 4.38
N GLN A 50 6.90 0.56 4.61
CA GLN A 50 6.53 1.71 3.79
C GLN A 50 6.87 2.99 4.56
N THR A 51 7.58 3.91 3.94
CA THR A 51 7.72 5.29 4.39
C THR A 51 6.97 6.18 3.42
N VAL A 52 6.15 7.09 3.92
CA VAL A 52 5.39 8.07 3.14
C VAL A 52 5.76 9.47 3.61
N GLU A 53 6.09 10.33 2.68
CA GLU A 53 6.41 11.73 2.91
C GLU A 53 5.43 12.60 2.14
N MET A 54 4.79 13.56 2.79
CA MET A 54 3.88 14.50 2.15
C MET A 54 4.59 15.83 1.95
N GLN A 55 4.53 16.38 0.74
CA GLN A 55 5.17 17.64 0.43
C GLN A 55 4.59 18.78 1.29
N GLY A 56 5.45 19.50 1.99
CA GLY A 56 5.07 20.63 2.84
C GLY A 56 4.73 20.25 4.28
N LEU A 57 4.61 18.96 4.60
CA LEU A 57 4.49 18.46 5.97
C LEU A 57 5.84 17.82 6.32
N GLY A 58 6.59 18.42 7.24
CA GLY A 58 7.97 18.02 7.56
C GLY A 58 8.14 16.63 8.17
N ASP A 59 7.05 15.88 8.32
CA ASP A 59 7.00 14.57 8.97
C ASP A 59 6.76 13.45 7.96
N SER A 60 7.40 12.31 8.19
CA SER A 60 7.18 11.08 7.42
C SER A 60 6.35 10.08 8.22
N VAL A 61 5.38 9.43 7.59
CA VAL A 61 4.63 8.31 8.18
C VAL A 61 5.34 7.01 7.81
N ARG A 62 5.54 6.13 8.79
CA ARG A 62 6.14 4.82 8.59
C ARG A 62 5.17 3.71 8.96
N ASN A 63 4.84 2.88 7.99
CA ASN A 63 3.97 1.71 8.14
C ASN A 63 4.79 0.42 8.04
N ALA A 64 4.58 -0.49 8.96
CA ALA A 64 5.13 -1.85 8.94
C ALA A 64 4.04 -2.82 8.49
N TYR A 65 4.26 -3.43 7.32
CA TYR A 65 3.37 -4.44 6.75
C TYR A 65 3.97 -5.85 6.88
N THR A 66 3.12 -6.85 7.02
CA THR A 66 3.48 -8.25 6.80
C THR A 66 2.40 -8.92 5.98
N PHE A 67 2.78 -9.44 4.81
CA PHE A 67 1.88 -10.11 3.87
C PHE A 67 1.99 -11.63 4.02
N PHE A 68 0.85 -12.30 4.07
CA PHE A 68 0.74 -13.75 4.07
C PHE A 68 -0.06 -14.16 2.84
N LEU A 69 0.60 -14.78 1.86
CA LEU A 69 -0.09 -15.35 0.71
C LEU A 69 -0.79 -16.64 1.13
N GLU A 70 -2.08 -16.70 0.89
CA GLU A 70 -2.94 -17.84 1.15
C GLU A 70 -3.31 -18.51 -0.18
N GLU A 71 -4.12 -19.57 -0.13
CA GLU A 71 -4.55 -20.26 -1.34
C GLU A 71 -5.40 -19.36 -2.25
N GLU A 72 -5.45 -19.71 -3.54
CA GLU A 72 -6.29 -19.03 -4.55
C GLU A 72 -5.99 -17.52 -4.73
N GLY A 73 -4.77 -17.09 -4.43
CA GLY A 73 -4.37 -15.68 -4.56
C GLY A 73 -4.94 -14.77 -3.49
N LYS A 74 -5.53 -15.33 -2.42
CA LYS A 74 -5.95 -14.55 -1.24
C LYS A 74 -4.73 -14.16 -0.42
N MET A 75 -4.84 -13.06 0.32
CA MET A 75 -3.80 -12.60 1.23
C MET A 75 -4.41 -12.16 2.54
N ARG A 76 -3.65 -12.37 3.62
CA ARG A 76 -3.86 -11.69 4.89
C ARG A 76 -2.74 -10.69 5.12
N ILE A 77 -3.09 -9.51 5.61
CA ILE A 77 -2.17 -8.40 5.77
C ILE A 77 -2.17 -8.00 7.25
N PHE A 78 -1.00 -7.83 7.82
CA PHE A 78 -0.84 -7.14 9.09
C PHE A 78 -0.23 -5.77 8.85
N LEU A 79 -0.83 -4.73 9.40
CA LEU A 79 -0.38 -3.35 9.34
C LEU A 79 -0.18 -2.83 10.76
N GLN A 80 0.92 -2.12 11.00
CA GLN A 80 1.17 -1.39 12.23
C GLN A 80 1.91 -0.09 11.93
N ASN A 81 1.59 0.99 12.62
CA ASN A 81 2.40 2.21 12.64
C ASN A 81 2.41 2.82 14.05
N GLU A 82 3.05 3.97 14.24
CA GLU A 82 3.16 4.61 15.56
C GLU A 82 1.84 5.16 16.10
N MET A 83 0.86 5.38 15.22
CA MET A 83 -0.46 5.94 15.54
C MET A 83 -1.54 4.87 15.71
N MET A 84 -1.30 3.63 15.29
CA MET A 84 -2.28 2.55 15.33
C MET A 84 -1.70 1.26 15.90
N GLU A 85 -2.53 0.57 16.70
CA GLU A 85 -2.29 -0.82 17.04
C GLU A 85 -2.33 -1.70 15.78
N LYS A 86 -1.91 -2.95 15.93
CA LYS A 86 -1.83 -3.88 14.81
C LYS A 86 -3.21 -4.13 14.19
N THR A 87 -3.38 -3.70 12.95
CA THR A 87 -4.57 -3.86 12.12
C THR A 87 -4.40 -5.08 11.21
N ILE A 88 -5.48 -5.84 11.02
CA ILE A 88 -5.54 -7.02 10.16
C ILE A 88 -6.42 -6.68 8.96
N GLY A 89 -5.86 -6.85 7.77
CA GLY A 89 -6.55 -6.68 6.49
C GLY A 89 -6.60 -7.98 5.70
N THR A 90 -7.37 -7.94 4.64
CA THR A 90 -7.48 -9.03 3.65
C THR A 90 -7.19 -8.48 2.26
N GLY A 91 -6.68 -9.32 1.37
CA GLY A 91 -6.32 -8.92 0.03
C GLY A 91 -6.41 -10.04 -0.98
N VAL A 92 -6.19 -9.66 -2.23
CA VAL A 92 -6.27 -10.53 -3.39
C VAL A 92 -5.18 -10.16 -4.39
N VAL A 93 -4.59 -11.18 -5.00
CA VAL A 93 -3.67 -11.07 -6.12
C VAL A 93 -4.31 -11.70 -7.33
N SER A 94 -4.63 -10.88 -8.33
CA SER A 94 -5.10 -11.33 -9.62
C SER A 94 -3.92 -11.41 -10.61
N VAL A 95 -4.21 -11.51 -11.90
CA VAL A 95 -3.18 -11.45 -12.97
C VAL A 95 -2.73 -10.01 -13.24
N LYS A 96 -3.59 -9.02 -12.96
CA LYS A 96 -3.36 -7.61 -13.31
C LYS A 96 -3.29 -6.69 -12.11
N SER A 97 -3.63 -7.17 -10.92
CA SER A 97 -3.74 -6.33 -9.76
C SER A 97 -3.39 -7.04 -8.47
N ILE A 98 -2.84 -6.26 -7.55
CA ILE A 98 -2.72 -6.60 -6.13
C ILE A 98 -3.62 -5.61 -5.40
N ALA A 99 -4.51 -6.10 -4.55
CA ALA A 99 -5.39 -5.24 -3.76
C ALA A 99 -5.51 -5.74 -2.33
N TRP A 100 -5.72 -4.84 -1.40
CA TRP A 100 -6.06 -5.18 -0.01
C TRP A 100 -6.93 -4.12 0.62
N GLU A 101 -7.62 -4.50 1.69
CA GLU A 101 -8.50 -3.63 2.45
C GLU A 101 -8.41 -3.90 3.95
N PHE A 102 -8.75 -2.87 4.72
CA PHE A 102 -8.91 -2.88 6.16
C PHE A 102 -10.34 -2.46 6.48
N ARG A 103 -11.06 -3.30 7.24
CA ARG A 103 -12.46 -3.09 7.61
C ARG A 103 -12.66 -3.43 9.09
N GLY A 104 -13.68 -2.84 9.71
CA GLY A 104 -14.08 -3.12 11.08
C GLY A 104 -13.25 -2.41 12.15
N TYR A 105 -12.59 -1.30 11.79
CA TYR A 105 -11.83 -0.46 12.73
C TYR A 105 -12.47 0.92 12.80
N ASP A 106 -12.88 1.33 14.00
CA ASP A 106 -13.66 2.56 14.22
C ASP A 106 -13.00 3.83 13.66
N ASN A 107 -11.67 3.82 13.52
CA ASN A 107 -10.88 4.98 13.11
C ASN A 107 -10.10 4.80 11.80
N PHE A 108 -10.20 3.64 11.14
CA PHE A 108 -9.38 3.34 9.96
C PHE A 108 -10.02 2.25 9.09
N GLU A 109 -10.73 2.67 8.04
CA GLU A 109 -11.20 1.75 7.01
C GLU A 109 -10.77 2.23 5.64
N GLY A 110 -10.45 1.29 4.75
CA GLY A 110 -10.04 1.66 3.41
C GLY A 110 -9.46 0.51 2.63
N TYR A 111 -9.05 0.81 1.41
CA TYR A 111 -8.46 -0.15 0.49
C TYR A 111 -7.35 0.47 -0.34
N GLU A 112 -6.48 -0.38 -0.85
CA GLU A 112 -5.48 -0.03 -1.85
C GLU A 112 -5.54 -1.01 -3.02
N VAL A 113 -5.38 -0.49 -4.23
CA VAL A 113 -5.31 -1.24 -5.48
C VAL A 113 -4.05 -0.83 -6.23
N TYR A 114 -3.31 -1.83 -6.67
CA TYR A 114 -2.08 -1.70 -7.45
C TYR A 114 -2.29 -2.43 -8.78
N GLU A 115 -2.46 -1.68 -9.85
CA GLU A 115 -2.66 -2.24 -11.20
C GLU A 115 -1.32 -2.32 -11.93
N LEU A 116 -0.91 -3.52 -12.34
CA LEU A 116 0.32 -3.76 -13.09
C LEU A 116 0.24 -3.08 -14.48
N GLN A 117 1.28 -2.32 -14.80
CA GLN A 117 1.45 -1.61 -16.06
C GLN A 117 2.40 -2.38 -17.00
N GLU A 118 2.39 -2.04 -18.29
CA GLU A 118 3.20 -2.72 -19.32
C GLU A 118 4.72 -2.63 -19.07
N ASP A 119 5.17 -1.58 -18.39
CA ASP A 119 6.57 -1.34 -18.03
C ASP A 119 6.99 -1.97 -16.69
N GLY A 120 6.10 -2.75 -16.06
CA GLY A 120 6.34 -3.39 -14.77
C GLY A 120 6.14 -2.49 -13.55
N ALA A 121 5.79 -1.22 -13.74
CA ALA A 121 5.32 -0.35 -12.67
C ALA A 121 3.87 -0.69 -12.28
N TYR A 122 3.38 -0.05 -11.22
CA TYR A 122 2.03 -0.20 -10.72
C TYR A 122 1.37 1.16 -10.64
N LYS A 123 0.13 1.26 -11.13
CA LYS A 123 -0.73 2.38 -10.82
C LYS A 123 -1.38 2.12 -9.47
N LEU A 124 -1.20 3.03 -8.53
CA LEU A 124 -1.77 3.00 -7.19
C LEU A 124 -3.06 3.81 -7.17
N HIS A 125 -4.11 3.24 -6.60
CA HIS A 125 -5.29 3.95 -6.14
C HIS A 125 -5.68 3.45 -4.75
N ALA A 126 -5.93 4.35 -3.80
CA ALA A 126 -6.37 4.00 -2.46
C ALA A 126 -7.41 5.00 -1.94
N GLU A 127 -8.34 4.49 -1.13
CA GLU A 127 -9.30 5.29 -0.39
C GLU A 127 -9.30 4.89 1.08
N TYR A 128 -9.19 5.87 1.97
CA TYR A 128 -9.27 5.68 3.42
C TYR A 128 -10.30 6.64 4.03
N SER A 129 -11.11 6.14 4.94
CA SER A 129 -12.13 6.89 5.68
C SER A 129 -11.70 7.08 7.13
N SER A 130 -11.91 8.28 7.66
CA SER A 130 -11.76 8.63 9.08
C SER A 130 -13.12 8.84 9.76
N PRO A 131 -13.19 8.86 11.11
CA PRO A 131 -14.45 8.96 11.87
C PRO A 131 -15.34 10.17 11.54
N ASP A 132 -14.75 11.26 11.05
CA ASP A 132 -15.41 12.48 10.60
C ASP A 132 -15.98 12.38 9.18
N GLN A 133 -16.01 11.18 8.59
CA GLN A 133 -16.43 10.89 7.22
C GLN A 133 -15.59 11.62 6.15
N PHE A 134 -14.42 12.14 6.51
CA PHE A 134 -13.46 12.57 5.52
C PHE A 134 -12.86 11.35 4.83
N ARG A 135 -12.82 11.41 3.50
CA ARG A 135 -12.14 10.41 2.69
C ARG A 135 -10.85 11.02 2.19
N THR A 136 -9.78 10.26 2.38
CA THR A 136 -8.49 10.49 1.77
C THR A 136 -8.42 9.62 0.52
N ILE A 137 -8.21 10.25 -0.63
CA ILE A 137 -8.02 9.58 -1.92
C ILE A 137 -6.55 9.72 -2.30
N ILE A 138 -5.91 8.61 -2.65
CA ILE A 138 -4.51 8.55 -3.02
C ILE A 138 -4.41 7.96 -4.41
N ASP A 139 -3.85 8.71 -5.35
CA ASP A 139 -3.55 8.24 -6.70
C ASP A 139 -2.06 8.39 -6.95
N GLY A 140 -1.42 7.35 -7.46
CA GLY A 140 0.01 7.39 -7.68
C GLY A 140 0.54 6.31 -8.57
N ARG A 141 1.86 6.19 -8.56
CA ARG A 141 2.61 5.19 -9.32
C ARG A 141 3.71 4.63 -8.44
N ILE A 142 3.88 3.31 -8.47
CA ILE A 142 4.96 2.59 -7.77
C ILE A 142 5.84 1.89 -8.80
N TRP A 143 7.16 1.96 -8.66
CA TRP A 143 8.11 1.25 -9.52
C TRP A 143 9.30 0.74 -8.71
N ARG A 144 9.95 -0.31 -9.21
CA ARG A 144 11.16 -0.83 -8.59
C ARG A 144 12.30 0.16 -8.79
N LYS A 145 13.04 0.47 -7.72
CA LYS A 145 14.27 1.24 -7.83
C LYS A 145 15.30 0.39 -8.58
N GLN A 146 15.80 0.88 -9.71
CA GLN A 146 16.94 0.29 -10.38
C GLN A 146 18.22 0.75 -9.67
N ASP A 147 19.17 -0.16 -9.53
CA ASP A 147 20.50 0.14 -8.97
C ASP A 147 21.37 0.92 -9.96
#